data_AF-L8MYK0-F1
#
_entry.id   AF-L8MYK0-F1
#
_cell.length_a   1.000
_cell.length_b   1.000
_cell.length_c   1.000
_cell.angle_alpha   90.00
_cell.angle_beta   90.00
_cell.angle_gamma   90.00
#
_symmetry.space_group_name_H-M   'P 1'
#
loop_
_entity.id
_entity.type
_entity.pdbx_description
1 polymer ?
#
loop_
_entity_poly.entity_id
_entity_poly.type
_entity_poly.pdbx_seq_one_letter_code
_entity_poly.pdbx_strand_id
1 'polypeptide(L)'
;MLDVMIVLLIGIAPPILSLWILHRTQSHYRQINLVIATPLPLKLTALPPADLTYIDGFGYAIGKVSCKYNARSAYLRCAVNPSGACQDCCHYDSL
;
A
#
# COMPACT_ATOMS: atom_id res chain seq x y z
N MET A 1 45.83 9.69 10.65
CA MET A 1 44.82 10.76 10.79
C MET A 1 44.20 11.14 9.45
N LEU A 2 45.01 11.42 8.42
CA LEU A 2 44.53 11.73 7.06
C LEU A 2 43.77 10.57 6.39
N ASP A 3 44.23 9.33 6.58
CA ASP A 3 43.55 8.16 5.97
C ASP A 3 42.11 7.99 6.44
N VAL A 4 41.85 8.25 7.73
CA VAL A 4 40.50 8.18 8.31
C VAL A 4 39.61 9.29 7.74
N MET A 5 40.16 10.49 7.52
CA MET A 5 39.43 11.58 6.88
C MET A 5 39.07 11.26 5.42
N ILE A 6 39.98 10.64 4.67
CA ILE A 6 39.74 10.26 3.27
C ILE A 6 38.64 9.20 3.17
N VAL A 7 38.69 8.16 4.00
CA VAL A 7 37.67 7.09 4.03
C VAL A 7 36.30 7.66 4.43
N LEU A 8 36.26 8.57 5.41
CA LEU A 8 35.02 9.23 5.84
C LEU A 8 34.40 10.08 4.71
N LEU A 9 35.22 10.85 3.99
CA LEU A 9 34.75 11.69 2.89
C LEU A 9 34.21 10.86 1.72
N ILE A 10 34.90 9.77 1.36
CA ILE A 10 34.47 8.86 0.30
C ILE A 10 33.18 8.14 0.69
N GLY A 11 33.01 7.74 1.95
CA GLY A 11 31.81 7.05 2.42
C GLY A 11 30.56 7.93 2.48
N ILE A 12 30.73 9.24 2.75
CA ILE A 12 29.62 10.19 2.89
C ILE A 12 29.21 10.81 1.54
N ALA A 13 30.09 10.82 0.54
CA ALA A 13 29.78 11.37 -0.77
C ALA A 13 28.57 10.69 -1.48
N PRO A 14 28.44 9.34 -1.53
CA PRO A 14 27.29 8.67 -2.13
C PRO A 14 25.93 9.02 -1.50
N PRO A 15 25.74 9.00 -0.16
CA PRO A 15 24.45 9.36 0.43
C PRO A 15 24.12 10.84 0.29
N ILE A 16 25.10 11.75 0.37
CA ILE A 16 24.86 13.18 0.14
C ILE A 16 24.45 13.44 -1.32
N LEU A 17 25.15 12.85 -2.28
CA LEU A 17 24.79 12.99 -3.70
C LEU A 17 23.42 12.41 -3.99
N SER A 18 23.07 11.26 -3.39
CA SER A 18 21.75 10.64 -3.52
C SER A 18 20.63 11.55 -3.01
N LEU A 19 20.79 12.11 -1.80
CA LEU A 19 19.82 13.04 -1.22
C LEU A 19 19.71 14.34 -2.04
N TRP A 20 20.83 14.85 -2.54
CA TRP A 20 20.84 16.05 -3.38
C TRP A 20 20.10 15.85 -4.71
N ILE A 21 20.28 14.70 -5.35
CA ILE A 21 19.55 14.33 -6.57
C ILE A 21 18.05 14.23 -6.26
N LEU A 22 17.66 13.53 -5.18
CA LEU A 22 16.25 13.37 -4.80
C LEU A 22 15.56 14.72 -4.53
N HIS A 23 16.25 15.63 -3.84
CA HIS A 23 15.76 16.99 -3.62
C HIS A 23 15.63 17.78 -4.92
N ARG A 24 16.55 17.60 -5.87
CA ARG A 24 16.51 18.29 -7.16
C ARG A 24 15.42 17.74 -8.08
N THR A 25 15.09 16.45 -7.99
CA THR A 25 14.06 15.79 -8.81
C THR A 25 12.68 15.75 -8.17
N GLN A 26 12.41 16.57 -7.13
CA GLN A 26 11.10 16.61 -6.47
C GLN A 26 9.93 16.91 -7.43
N SER A 27 10.18 17.55 -8.57
CA SER A 27 9.15 17.81 -9.59
C SER A 27 8.70 16.56 -10.37
N HIS A 28 9.56 15.56 -10.55
CA HIS A 28 9.25 14.34 -11.33
C HIS A 28 8.91 13.11 -10.47
N TYR A 29 9.36 13.06 -9.21
CA TYR A 29 9.09 11.91 -8.31
C TYR A 29 7.73 11.97 -7.58
N ARG A 30 6.86 12.93 -7.92
CA ARG A 30 5.45 12.93 -7.48
C ARG A 30 4.54 12.03 -8.35
N GLN A 31 5.08 11.36 -9.36
CA GLN A 31 4.31 10.58 -10.35
C GLN A 31 4.59 9.07 -10.37
N ILE A 32 5.47 8.51 -9.53
CA ILE A 32 5.78 7.06 -9.53
C ILE A 32 4.77 6.23 -8.71
N ASN A 33 3.51 6.68 -8.63
CA ASN A 33 2.36 5.83 -8.33
C ASN A 33 1.28 5.90 -9.44
N LEU A 34 1.65 6.28 -10.67
CA LEU A 34 0.75 6.31 -11.84
C LEU A 34 1.16 5.32 -12.95
N VAL A 35 1.70 4.15 -12.59
CA VAL A 35 1.90 3.03 -13.55
C VAL A 35 1.06 1.82 -13.14
N ILE A 36 -0.21 2.07 -12.78
CA ILE A 36 -1.34 1.21 -13.12
C ILE A 36 -2.40 2.12 -13.75
N ALA A 37 -2.02 2.81 -14.84
CA ALA A 37 -2.94 3.60 -15.65
C ALA A 37 -3.27 2.82 -16.91
N THR A 38 -3.97 1.70 -16.77
CA THR A 38 -4.95 1.32 -17.79
C THR A 38 -6.09 2.32 -17.68
N PRO A 39 -6.35 3.19 -18.68
CA PRO A 39 -7.52 4.05 -18.64
C PRO A 39 -8.73 3.18 -18.97
N LEU A 40 -9.21 2.42 -17.98
CA LEU A 40 -10.55 1.87 -18.04
C LEU A 40 -11.46 3.09 -17.81
N PRO A 41 -12.28 3.53 -18.79
CA PRO A 41 -13.20 4.63 -18.59
C PRO A 41 -14.39 4.09 -17.81
N LEU A 42 -14.16 3.63 -16.59
CA LEU A 42 -15.24 3.24 -15.69
C LEU A 42 -15.58 4.47 -14.84
N LYS A 43 -16.34 5.36 -15.46
CA LYS A 43 -17.30 6.20 -14.75
C LYS A 43 -18.34 5.26 -14.13
N LEU A 44 -17.94 4.52 -13.10
CA LEU A 44 -18.87 3.93 -12.16
C LEU A 44 -18.83 4.88 -11.00
N THR A 45 -19.94 5.55 -10.78
CA THR A 45 -20.43 5.73 -9.42
C THR A 45 -20.42 4.32 -8.82
N ALA A 46 -19.27 3.89 -8.29
CA ALA A 46 -19.09 2.55 -7.79
C ALA A 46 -19.98 2.52 -6.54
N LEU A 47 -21.17 1.94 -6.71
CA LEU A 47 -22.01 1.60 -5.59
C LEU A 47 -21.13 0.87 -4.59
N PRO A 48 -21.25 1.20 -3.29
CA PRO A 48 -20.46 0.51 -2.28
C PRO A 48 -20.60 -0.98 -2.50
N PRO A 49 -19.49 -1.74 -2.42
CA PRO A 49 -19.52 -3.17 -2.63
C PRO A 49 -20.62 -3.80 -1.76
N ALA A 50 -21.38 -4.74 -2.32
CA ALA A 50 -22.52 -5.35 -1.64
C ALA A 50 -22.14 -6.03 -0.31
N ASP A 51 -20.85 -6.32 -0.12
CA ASP A 51 -20.26 -6.90 1.09
C ASP A 51 -19.59 -5.86 2.01
N LEU A 52 -19.90 -4.56 1.87
CA LEU A 52 -19.43 -3.52 2.79
C LEU A 52 -20.19 -3.58 4.12
N THR A 53 -19.45 -3.75 5.22
CA THR A 53 -19.97 -3.83 6.58
C THR A 53 -19.21 -2.86 7.48
N TYR A 54 -19.88 -2.30 8.48
CA TYR A 54 -19.22 -1.47 9.49
C TYR A 54 -18.90 -2.33 10.71
N ILE A 55 -17.65 -2.27 11.17
CA ILE A 55 -17.17 -2.96 12.36
C ILE A 55 -16.83 -1.91 13.41
N ASP A 56 -17.46 -2.01 14.59
CA ASP A 56 -17.19 -1.10 15.71
C ASP A 56 -15.70 -1.09 16.06
N GLY A 57 -15.11 0.11 16.09
CA GLY A 57 -13.69 0.33 16.39
C GLY A 57 -12.72 0.13 15.22
N PHE A 58 -13.15 -0.43 14.09
CA PHE A 58 -12.28 -0.65 12.91
C PHE A 58 -12.75 0.11 11.66
N GLY A 59 -14.02 0.50 11.61
CA GLY A 59 -14.59 1.22 10.47
C GLY A 59 -15.19 0.28 9.42
N TYR A 60 -15.23 0.72 8.17
CA TYR A 60 -15.82 -0.07 7.09
C TYR A 60 -14.86 -1.16 6.60
N ALA A 61 -15.40 -2.36 6.42
CA ALA A 61 -14.70 -3.53 5.93
C ALA A 61 -15.49 -4.23 4.82
N ILE A 62 -14.78 -4.76 3.83
CA ILE A 62 -15.36 -5.61 2.77
C ILE A 62 -14.98 -7.08 2.97
N GLY A 63 -15.78 -7.99 2.42
CA GLY A 63 -15.63 -9.43 2.61
C GLY A 63 -16.30 -9.95 3.90
N LYS A 64 -16.31 -11.27 4.09
CA LYS A 64 -16.93 -11.87 5.29
C LYS A 64 -16.10 -11.53 6.54
N VAL A 65 -16.68 -10.80 7.47
CA VAL A 65 -16.03 -10.40 8.74
C VAL A 65 -15.72 -11.57 9.66
N SER A 66 -16.51 -12.64 9.58
CA SER A 66 -16.26 -13.90 10.29
C SER A 66 -15.10 -14.72 9.70
N CYS A 67 -14.44 -14.23 8.65
CA CYS A 67 -13.25 -14.89 8.13
C CYS A 67 -12.03 -14.50 8.98
N LYS A 68 -11.29 -15.49 9.48
CA LYS A 68 -10.03 -15.30 10.23
C LYS A 68 -9.04 -14.40 9.49
N TYR A 69 -9.02 -14.49 8.16
CA TYR A 69 -8.10 -13.76 7.29
C TYR A 69 -8.69 -12.49 6.66
N ASN A 70 -9.86 -12.04 7.13
CA ASN A 70 -10.43 -10.76 6.70
C ASN A 70 -9.44 -9.62 6.98
N ALA A 71 -9.23 -8.73 6.01
CA ALA A 71 -8.26 -7.64 6.16
C ALA A 71 -8.79 -6.45 6.99
N ARG A 72 -10.07 -6.47 7.39
CA ARG A 72 -10.77 -5.40 8.11
C ARG A 72 -10.57 -4.02 7.45
N SER A 73 -10.70 -4.00 6.13
CA SER A 73 -10.42 -2.84 5.29
C SER A 73 -11.55 -2.62 4.30
N ALA A 74 -11.85 -1.36 4.00
CA ALA A 74 -12.84 -0.99 2.97
C ALA A 74 -12.37 -1.32 1.54
N TYR A 75 -11.09 -1.66 1.36
CA TYR A 75 -10.47 -1.85 0.04
C TYR A 75 -9.94 -3.26 -0.20
N LEU A 76 -9.58 -3.98 0.87
CA LEU A 76 -9.02 -5.33 0.80
C LEU A 76 -9.93 -6.32 1.50
N ARG A 77 -10.23 -7.43 0.83
CA ARG A 77 -11.06 -8.50 1.41
C ARG A 77 -10.23 -9.47 2.27
N CYS A 78 -9.09 -9.94 1.77
CA CYS A 78 -8.20 -10.87 2.47
C CYS A 78 -6.82 -10.28 2.74
N ALA A 79 -6.28 -10.47 3.94
CA ALA A 79 -4.90 -10.10 4.27
C ALA A 79 -3.87 -11.04 3.61
N VAL A 80 -4.18 -12.33 3.53
CA VAL A 80 -3.26 -13.37 3.00
C VAL A 80 -3.29 -13.51 1.49
N ASN A 81 -4.35 -13.02 0.84
CA ASN A 81 -4.49 -13.03 -0.61
C ASN A 81 -5.21 -11.76 -1.09
N PRO A 82 -4.50 -10.62 -1.22
CA PRO A 82 -5.08 -9.33 -1.58
C PRO A 82 -5.83 -9.35 -2.92
N SER A 83 -5.46 -10.24 -3.84
CA SER A 83 -6.10 -10.41 -5.15
C SER A 83 -7.23 -11.45 -5.16
N GLY A 84 -7.43 -12.20 -4.08
CA GLY A 84 -8.38 -13.30 -3.98
C GLY A 84 -9.69 -12.95 -3.27
N ALA A 85 -10.68 -13.83 -3.41
CA ALA A 85 -11.98 -13.66 -2.77
C ALA A 85 -11.96 -14.15 -1.32
N CYS A 86 -12.19 -13.26 -0.35
CA CYS A 86 -12.55 -13.63 1.03
C CYS A 86 -14.07 -13.87 1.19
N GLN A 87 -14.82 -13.91 0.10
CA GLN A 87 -16.27 -14.14 0.11
C GLN A 87 -16.60 -15.60 0.42
N ASP A 88 -15.77 -16.54 -0.03
CA ASP A 88 -15.90 -17.99 0.21
C ASP A 88 -14.81 -18.47 1.18
N CYS A 89 -14.72 -17.83 2.33
CA CYS A 89 -13.70 -18.15 3.32
C CYS A 89 -13.96 -19.53 3.93
N CYS A 90 -12.99 -20.45 3.85
CA CYS A 90 -13.04 -21.74 4.56
C CYS A 90 -12.57 -21.64 6.03
N HIS A 91 -11.95 -20.52 6.40
CA HIS A 91 -11.33 -20.29 7.71
C HIS A 91 -12.20 -19.34 8.52
N TYR A 92 -13.34 -19.85 8.97
CA TYR A 92 -14.24 -19.10 9.84
C TYR A 92 -13.64 -18.94 11.24
N ASP A 93 -13.81 -17.76 11.81
CA ASP A 93 -13.56 -17.44 13.21
C ASP A 93 -14.85 -16.88 13.79
N SER A 94 -15.21 -17.33 15.00
CA SER A 94 -16.36 -16.76 15.71
C SER A 94 -15.94 -15.38 16.22
N LEU A 95 -16.54 -14.34 15.65
CA LEU A 95 -16.30 -12.95 16.02
C LEU A 95 -16.71 -12.68 17.47
#